data_AF-X6MXU7-F1
#
_entry.id   AF-X6MXU7-F1
#
_cell.length_a   1.000
_cell.length_b   1.000
_cell.length_c   1.000
_cell.angle_alpha   90.00
_cell.angle_beta   90.00
_cell.angle_gamma   90.00
#
_symmetry.space_group_name_H-M   'P 1'
#
loop_
_entity.id
_entity.type
_entity.pdbx_description
1 polymer ?
#
loop_
_entity_poly.entity_id
_entity_poly.type
_entity_poly.pdbx_seq_one_letter_code
_entity_poly.pdbx_strand_id
1 'polypeptide(L)'
;MQQGIPFQSQTDTEVICNLVGVYLDAGKTPEEALKCALSELEGSGGIAMICKDRPHEIYCARNGSPLVIGLDRGRNFVASEHTAFQQYTNEYISLKDGEIAVVTVAFFKNFFLKKKKGGKKKKVYVHKKKIIFFFEIIFFKIL
;
A
#
# COMPACT_ATOMS: atom_id res chain seq x y z
N MET A 1 23.56 18.80 9.09
CA MET A 1 24.24 17.55 8.72
C MET A 1 23.19 16.58 8.19
N GLN A 2 23.34 16.17 6.92
CA GLN A 2 22.45 15.28 6.18
C GLN A 2 22.55 13.85 6.71
N GLN A 3 21.42 13.20 6.99
CA GLN A 3 21.37 11.74 7.02
C GLN A 3 20.16 11.30 6.19
N GLY A 4 20.40 11.11 4.90
CA GLY A 4 19.45 10.50 3.97
C GLY A 4 19.53 8.99 4.09
N ILE A 5 18.40 8.31 3.99
CA ILE A 5 18.38 6.84 3.91
C ILE A 5 19.20 6.44 2.67
N PRO A 6 20.10 5.47 2.77
CA PRO A 6 20.68 4.86 1.59
C PRO A 6 19.56 4.12 0.86
N PHE A 7 19.11 4.69 -0.24
CA PHE A 7 18.28 3.99 -1.21
C PHE A 7 19.05 2.77 -1.70
N GLN A 8 18.46 1.59 -1.56
CA GLN A 8 19.01 0.35 -2.11
C GLN A 8 18.73 0.27 -3.63
N SER A 9 17.73 1.00 -4.09
CA SER A 9 17.25 1.12 -5.46
C SER A 9 16.67 2.52 -5.70
N GLN A 10 16.55 2.90 -6.98
CA GLN A 10 15.95 4.17 -7.38
C GLN A 10 14.50 4.00 -7.85
N THR A 11 13.78 3.00 -7.33
CA THR A 11 12.40 2.73 -7.75
C THR A 11 11.38 3.54 -6.94
N ASP A 12 10.25 3.85 -7.57
CA ASP A 12 9.12 4.49 -6.91
C ASP A 12 8.61 3.66 -5.71
N THR A 13 8.72 2.33 -5.80
CA THR A 13 8.41 1.37 -4.74
C THR A 13 9.16 1.65 -3.45
N GLU A 14 10.46 1.90 -3.56
CA GLU A 14 11.30 2.10 -2.39
C GLU A 14 11.00 3.45 -1.72
N VAL A 15 10.68 4.47 -2.52
CA VAL A 15 10.21 5.76 -2.00
C VAL A 15 8.93 5.56 -1.19
N ILE A 16 7.95 4.81 -1.72
CA ILE A 16 6.71 4.48 -1.00
C ILE A 16 7.02 3.75 0.32
N CYS A 17 7.83 2.69 0.27
CA CYS A 17 8.17 1.90 1.46
C CYS A 17 8.85 2.76 2.53
N ASN A 18 9.80 3.60 2.13
CA ASN A 18 10.49 4.50 3.03
C ASN A 18 9.52 5.51 3.65
N LEU A 19 8.65 6.12 2.85
CA LEU A 19 7.67 7.10 3.32
C LEU A 19 6.67 6.49 4.31
N VAL A 20 6.16 5.28 4.03
CA VAL A 20 5.32 4.53 4.98
C VAL A 20 6.09 4.26 6.27
N GLY A 21 7.37 3.85 6.17
CA GLY A 21 8.25 3.65 7.32
C GLY A 21 8.32 4.87 8.25
N VAL A 22 8.42 6.07 7.69
CA VAL A 22 8.40 7.32 8.49
C VAL A 22 7.13 7.44 9.32
N TYR A 23 5.97 7.19 8.70
CA TYR A 23 4.70 7.32 9.41
C TYR A 23 4.53 6.24 10.47
N LEU A 24 5.01 5.02 10.22
CA LEU A 24 5.06 3.95 11.21
C LEU A 24 5.94 4.34 12.41
N ASP A 25 7.12 4.89 12.17
CA ASP A 25 8.04 5.35 13.22
C ASP A 25 7.44 6.52 14.02
N ALA A 26 6.60 7.34 13.39
CA ALA A 26 5.82 8.38 14.04
C ALA A 26 4.61 7.86 14.85
N GLY A 27 4.46 6.54 15.00
CA GLY A 27 3.42 5.90 15.81
C GLY A 27 2.08 5.70 15.09
N LYS A 28 2.01 5.88 13.76
CA LYS A 28 0.80 5.61 12.99
C LYS A 28 0.55 4.12 12.85
N THR A 29 -0.71 3.74 12.74
CA THR A 29 -1.07 2.40 12.29
C THR A 29 -0.63 2.19 10.84
N PRO A 30 -0.41 0.94 10.37
CA PRO A 30 -0.04 0.70 8.98
C PRO A 30 -1.03 1.23 7.95
N GLU A 31 -2.32 1.18 8.25
CA GLU A 31 -3.39 1.75 7.43
C GLU A 31 -3.23 3.27 7.28
N GLU A 32 -3.03 3.96 8.41
CA GLU A 32 -2.80 5.41 8.43
C GLU A 32 -1.48 5.79 7.78
N ALA A 33 -0.44 4.99 7.98
CA ALA A 33 0.89 5.22 7.41
C ALA A 33 0.85 5.11 5.88
N LEU A 34 0.20 4.06 5.35
CA LEU A 34 -0.03 3.90 3.92
C LEU A 34 -0.87 5.05 3.35
N LYS A 35 -1.94 5.43 4.04
CA LYS A 35 -2.79 6.57 3.66
C LYS A 35 -2.02 7.89 3.60
N CYS A 36 -1.21 8.17 4.63
CA CYS A 36 -0.41 9.39 4.69
C CYS A 36 0.65 9.40 3.58
N ALA A 37 1.34 8.29 3.36
CA ALA A 37 2.32 8.17 2.28
C ALA A 37 1.68 8.41 0.90
N LEU A 38 0.55 7.77 0.61
CA LEU A 38 -0.18 7.95 -0.64
C LEU A 38 -0.70 9.37 -0.85
N SER A 39 -0.96 10.12 0.22
CA SER A 39 -1.42 11.52 0.11
C SER A 39 -0.33 12.50 -0.31
N GLU A 40 0.94 12.11 -0.21
CA GLU A 40 2.09 12.92 -0.61
C GLU A 40 2.63 12.57 -2.01
N LEU A 41 2.16 11.47 -2.59
CA LEU A 41 2.65 10.96 -3.87
C LEU A 41 1.69 11.33 -5.00
N GLU A 42 2.27 11.68 -6.15
CA GLU A 42 1.54 11.95 -7.38
C GLU A 42 1.83 10.84 -8.39
N GLY A 43 0.79 10.23 -8.95
CA GLY A 43 0.91 9.15 -9.92
C GLY A 43 -0.20 8.12 -9.77
N SER A 44 -0.06 6.97 -10.44
CA SER A 44 -1.01 5.87 -10.34
C SER A 44 -0.36 4.49 -10.17
N GLY A 45 -0.95 3.67 -9.32
CA GLY A 45 -0.50 2.32 -9.00
C GLY A 45 -1.50 1.60 -8.09
N GLY A 46 -1.40 0.28 -8.09
CA GLY A 46 -2.01 -0.58 -7.08
C GLY A 46 -0.93 -0.99 -6.09
N ILE A 47 -1.22 -0.88 -4.79
CA ILE A 47 -0.28 -1.22 -3.73
C ILE A 47 -0.83 -2.41 -2.94
N ALA A 48 0.03 -3.39 -2.68
CA ALA A 48 -0.19 -4.42 -1.68
C ALA A 48 1.04 -4.47 -0.77
N MET A 49 0.86 -4.09 0.50
CA MET A 49 1.92 -3.95 1.49
C MET A 49 1.74 -4.96 2.63
N ILE A 50 2.83 -5.59 3.04
CA ILE A 50 2.88 -6.44 4.25
C ILE A 50 3.87 -5.85 5.26
N CYS A 51 3.41 -5.69 6.50
CA CYS A 51 4.25 -5.27 7.61
C CYS A 51 4.85 -6.48 8.33
N LYS A 52 6.14 -6.39 8.67
CA LYS A 52 6.87 -7.43 9.41
C LYS A 52 6.21 -7.80 10.73
N ASP A 53 5.72 -6.78 11.43
CA ASP A 53 5.12 -6.93 12.75
C ASP A 53 3.67 -7.47 12.67
N ARG A 54 3.09 -7.53 11.46
CA ARG A 54 1.72 -8.00 11.18
C ARG A 54 1.67 -8.84 9.89
N PRO A 55 2.31 -10.02 9.87
CA PRO A 55 2.49 -10.82 8.66
C PRO A 55 1.19 -11.43 8.11
N HIS A 56 0.11 -11.41 8.88
CA HIS A 56 -1.21 -11.96 8.49
C HIS A 56 -2.16 -10.91 7.90
N GLU A 57 -1.68 -9.68 7.71
CA GLU A 57 -2.44 -8.56 7.17
C GLU A 57 -1.77 -8.04 5.88
N ILE A 58 -2.56 -7.92 4.81
CA ILE A 58 -2.16 -7.27 3.57
C ILE A 58 -2.91 -5.95 3.47
N TYR A 59 -2.16 -4.85 3.42
CA TYR A 59 -2.70 -3.51 3.25
C TYR A 59 -2.69 -3.16 1.76
N CYS A 60 -3.88 -3.12 1.19
CA CYS A 60 -4.10 -2.84 -0.22
C CYS A 60 -4.54 -1.40 -0.42
N ALA A 61 -4.07 -0.74 -1.46
CA ALA A 61 -4.56 0.57 -1.85
C ALA A 61 -4.63 0.69 -3.37
N ARG A 62 -5.70 1.29 -3.87
CA ARG A 62 -5.83 1.60 -5.30
C ARG A 62 -5.71 3.10 -5.53
N ASN A 63 -4.84 3.48 -6.47
CA ASN A 63 -4.76 4.83 -6.99
C ASN A 63 -4.50 4.76 -8.51
N GLY A 64 -5.53 4.59 -9.33
CA GLY A 64 -5.51 4.52 -10.79
C GLY A 64 -5.50 3.07 -11.29
N SER A 65 -4.41 2.34 -11.06
CA SER A 65 -4.26 0.96 -11.56
C SER A 65 -5.25 -0.02 -10.91
N PRO A 66 -5.81 -0.99 -11.66
CA PRO A 66 -6.72 -1.99 -11.11
C PRO A 66 -6.12 -2.77 -9.94
N LEU A 67 -6.96 -3.01 -8.92
CA LEU A 67 -6.64 -3.89 -7.80
C LEU A 67 -7.94 -4.60 -7.38
N VAL A 68 -7.91 -5.92 -7.37
CA VAL A 68 -9.03 -6.80 -7.06
C VAL A 68 -8.66 -7.76 -5.94
N ILE A 69 -9.66 -8.10 -5.13
CA ILE A 69 -9.53 -8.97 -3.97
C ILE A 69 -10.43 -10.18 -4.17
N GLY A 70 -9.86 -11.35 -4.39
CA GLY A 70 -10.60 -12.61 -4.49
C GLY A 70 -10.95 -13.16 -3.12
N LEU A 71 -12.19 -13.64 -2.95
CA LEU A 71 -12.73 -14.15 -1.69
C LEU A 71 -12.88 -15.67 -1.76
N ASP A 72 -12.27 -16.40 -0.83
CA ASP A 72 -12.41 -17.86 -0.72
C ASP A 72 -12.46 -18.28 0.76
N ARG A 73 -12.99 -19.47 1.04
CA ARG A 73 -13.12 -19.97 2.40
C ARG A 73 -11.74 -20.39 2.93
N GLY A 74 -11.17 -19.55 3.80
CA GLY A 74 -9.91 -19.82 4.49
C GLY A 74 -8.66 -19.29 3.76
N ARG A 75 -8.84 -18.55 2.65
CA ARG A 75 -7.77 -17.80 1.98
C ARG A 75 -8.38 -16.68 1.14
N ASN A 76 -7.68 -15.57 1.03
CA ASN A 76 -8.07 -14.47 0.16
C ASN A 76 -6.92 -14.15 -0.80
N PHE A 77 -7.25 -13.58 -1.94
CA PHE A 77 -6.30 -13.27 -3.02
C PHE A 77 -6.26 -11.77 -3.28
N VAL A 78 -5.10 -11.25 -3.67
CA VAL A 78 -4.95 -9.86 -4.13
C VAL A 78 -4.24 -9.90 -5.47
N ALA A 79 -4.83 -9.30 -6.49
CA ALA A 79 -4.26 -9.26 -7.84
C ALA A 79 -4.70 -7.98 -8.58
N SER A 80 -4.13 -7.73 -9.75
CA SER A 80 -4.56 -6.65 -10.64
C SER A 80 -5.83 -6.99 -11.42
N GLU A 81 -6.04 -8.28 -11.71
CA GLU A 81 -7.14 -8.81 -12.50
C GLU A 81 -7.67 -10.11 -11.88
N HIS A 82 -8.96 -10.36 -12.01
CA HIS A 82 -9.64 -11.50 -11.39
C HIS A 82 -9.21 -12.86 -11.94
N THR A 83 -8.72 -12.90 -13.18
CA THR A 83 -8.24 -14.11 -13.87
C THR A 83 -7.09 -14.80 -13.11
N ALA A 84 -6.32 -14.05 -12.32
CA ALA A 84 -5.20 -14.59 -11.52
C ALA A 84 -5.63 -15.64 -10.48
N PHE A 85 -6.87 -15.57 -9.99
CA PHE A 85 -7.41 -16.48 -8.98
C PHE A 85 -8.72 -17.14 -9.39
N GLN A 86 -9.14 -17.01 -10.66
CA GLN A 86 -10.41 -17.53 -11.17
C GLN A 86 -10.55 -19.05 -11.01
N GLN A 87 -9.44 -19.79 -11.03
CA GLN A 87 -9.43 -21.25 -10.77
C GLN A 87 -9.75 -21.62 -9.31
N TYR A 88 -9.67 -20.66 -8.39
CA TYR A 88 -9.92 -20.86 -6.95
C TYR A 88 -11.26 -20.25 -6.53
N THR A 89 -11.60 -19.06 -7.03
CA THR A 89 -12.85 -18.37 -6.71
C THR A 89 -13.30 -17.45 -7.84
N ASN A 90 -14.61 -17.33 -8.02
CA ASN A 90 -15.24 -16.33 -8.89
C ASN A 90 -15.80 -15.14 -8.09
N GLU A 91 -15.75 -15.19 -6.75
CA GLU A 91 -16.16 -14.09 -5.89
C GLU A 91 -14.99 -13.13 -5.68
N TYR A 92 -15.19 -11.85 -6.01
CA TYR A 92 -14.16 -10.83 -5.84
C TYR A 92 -14.74 -9.44 -5.59
N ILE A 93 -13.91 -8.58 -5.00
CA ILE A 93 -14.18 -7.17 -4.79
C ILE A 93 -13.15 -6.36 -5.57
N SER A 94 -13.60 -5.52 -6.48
CA SER A 94 -12.75 -4.53 -7.12
C SER A 94 -12.65 -3.29 -6.25
N LEU A 95 -11.43 -2.93 -5.84
CA LEU A 95 -11.21 -1.67 -5.13
C LEU A 95 -11.48 -0.48 -6.05
N LYS A 96 -12.06 0.58 -5.49
CA LYS A 96 -12.22 1.85 -6.20
C LYS A 96 -11.01 2.75 -5.99
N ASP A 97 -10.93 3.78 -6.83
CA ASP A 97 -9.86 4.74 -6.74
C ASP A 97 -9.85 5.48 -5.39
N GLY A 98 -8.70 5.50 -4.73
CA GLY A 98 -8.57 6.00 -3.37
C GLY A 98 -9.17 5.10 -2.30
N GLU A 99 -9.45 3.82 -2.54
CA GLU A 99 -9.82 2.90 -1.46
C GLU A 99 -8.57 2.23 -0.87
N ILE A 100 -8.63 1.98 0.45
CA ILE A 100 -7.66 1.15 1.17
C ILE A 100 -8.42 -0.02 1.77
N ALA A 101 -7.89 -1.22 1.59
CA ALA A 101 -8.41 -2.42 2.18
C ALA A 101 -7.35 -3.10 3.05
N VAL A 102 -7.80 -3.79 4.09
CA VAL A 102 -6.98 -4.73 4.84
C VAL A 102 -7.54 -6.12 4.64
N VAL A 103 -6.72 -6.99 4.07
CA VAL A 103 -7.05 -8.37 3.75
C VAL A 103 -6.33 -9.28 4.74
N THR A 104 -7.08 -10.18 5.37
CA THR A 104 -6.54 -11.24 6.23
C THR A 104 -7.04 -12.60 5.76
N VAL A 105 -6.49 -13.69 6.30
CA VAL A 105 -6.85 -15.06 5.93
C VAL A 105 -8.32 -15.40 6.24
N ALA A 106 -8.89 -14.79 7.28
CA ALA A 106 -10.26 -15.07 7.75
C ALA A 106 -11.24 -13.90 7.55
N PHE A 107 -10.74 -12.68 7.34
CA PHE A 107 -11.54 -11.46 7.41
C PHE A 107 -11.08 -10.40 6.42
N PHE A 108 -12.02 -9.63 5.89
CA PHE A 108 -11.77 -8.48 5.02
C PHE A 108 -12.36 -7.21 5.65
N LYS A 109 -11.59 -6.12 5.66
CA LYS A 109 -12.04 -4.81 6.12
C LYS A 109 -11.75 -3.74 5.06
N ASN A 110 -12.78 -3.07 4.56
CA ASN A 110 -12.63 -1.97 3.60
C ASN A 110 -12.69 -0.60 4.28
N PHE A 111 -11.87 0.34 3.84
CA PHE A 111 -11.83 1.72 4.31
C PHE A 111 -11.76 2.70 3.13
N PHE A 112 -12.50 3.81 3.24
CA PHE A 112 -12.52 4.85 2.21
C PHE A 112 -11.50 5.96 2.51
N LEU A 113 -10.71 6.39 1.52
CA LEU A 113 -9.95 7.64 1.64
C LEU A 113 -10.85 8.83 1.34
N LYS A 114 -11.12 9.65 2.35
CA LYS A 114 -11.49 11.06 2.11
C LYS A 114 -10.22 11.84 1.77
N LYS A 115 -10.05 12.21 0.49
CA LYS A 115 -8.97 13.10 0.05
C LYS A 115 -9.13 14.47 0.74
N LYS A 116 -8.14 14.89 1.54
CA LYS A 116 -8.04 16.29 2.00
C LYS A 116 -7.29 17.07 0.91
N LYS A 117 -7.90 18.11 0.34
CA LYS A 117 -7.21 19.05 -0.56
C LYS A 117 -6.24 19.91 0.27
N GLY A 118 -4.94 19.78 0.01
CA GLY A 118 -3.91 20.73 0.42
C GLY A 118 -2.84 20.16 1.35
N GLY A 119 -1.58 20.17 0.89
CA GLY A 119 -0.41 19.89 1.72
C GLY A 119 0.87 20.45 1.09
N LYS A 120 1.56 21.34 1.80
CA LYS A 120 2.89 21.88 1.44
C LYS A 120 3.95 20.77 1.58
N LYS A 121 4.85 20.66 0.60
CA LYS A 121 6.03 19.78 0.62
C LYS A 121 6.83 19.99 1.93
N LYS A 122 7.02 18.95 2.73
CA LYS A 122 7.92 18.96 3.90
C LYS A 122 9.08 17.98 3.68
N LYS A 123 10.28 18.37 4.11
CA LYS A 123 11.45 17.49 4.15
C LYS A 123 11.29 16.48 5.29
N VAL A 124 11.56 15.21 5.01
CA VAL A 124 11.29 14.07 5.90
C VAL A 124 12.61 13.36 6.27
N TYR A 125 12.73 12.91 7.52
CA TYR A 125 13.90 12.20 8.08
C TYR A 125 13.42 10.89 8.78
N VAL A 126 14.23 9.81 8.76
CA VAL A 126 13.73 8.40 8.84
C VAL A 126 14.55 7.47 9.76
N HIS A 127 13.91 6.41 10.33
CA HIS A 127 14.51 5.27 11.04
C HIS A 127 13.98 3.88 10.52
N LYS A 128 14.49 2.75 11.05
CA LYS A 128 14.68 1.45 10.34
C LYS A 128 13.49 0.45 10.19
N LYS A 129 13.43 -0.18 9.00
CA LYS A 129 13.05 -1.58 8.61
C LYS A 129 11.87 -2.27 9.34
N LYS A 130 10.64 -2.07 8.83
CA LYS A 130 9.42 -2.83 9.23
C LYS A 130 8.56 -3.40 8.08
N ILE A 131 8.95 -3.26 6.82
CA ILE A 131 8.15 -3.69 5.66
C ILE A 131 8.87 -4.85 4.97
N ILE A 132 8.17 -5.95 4.68
CA ILE A 132 8.79 -7.19 4.17
C ILE A 132 8.49 -7.46 2.70
N PHE A 133 7.37 -7.03 2.13
CA PHE A 133 7.03 -7.39 0.75
C PHE A 133 6.12 -6.35 0.08
N PHE A 134 6.42 -6.06 -1.19
CA PHE A 134 5.67 -5.17 -2.07
C PHE A 134 5.47 -5.90 -3.40
N PHE A 135 4.24 -6.00 -3.90
CA PHE A 135 3.93 -6.54 -5.23
C PHE A 135 3.52 -5.37 -6.13
N GLU A 136 4.25 -5.12 -7.23
CA GLU A 136 4.04 -3.96 -8.10
C GLU A 136 3.17 -4.24 -9.32
N ILE A 137 2.24 -3.31 -9.57
CA ILE A 137 2.06 -2.68 -10.90
C ILE A 137 2.06 -1.17 -10.66
N ILE A 138 3.22 -0.51 -10.85
CA ILE A 138 3.43 0.91 -10.55
C ILE A 138 3.82 1.70 -11.80
N PHE A 139 3.12 2.81 -12.02
CA PHE A 139 3.54 3.94 -12.85
C PHE A 139 3.37 5.22 -12.01
N PHE A 140 4.23 5.40 -11.00
CA PHE A 140 4.34 6.71 -10.34
C PHE A 140 5.46 7.49 -11.01
N LYS A 141 5.35 8.83 -11.01
CA LYS A 141 6.41 9.69 -11.53
C LYS A 141 6.84 10.57 -10.37
N ILE A 142 8.01 10.27 -9.81
CA ILE A 142 8.63 11.16 -8.81
C ILE A 142 8.95 12.49 -9.49
N LEU A 143 8.47 13.60 -8.92
CA LEU A 143 8.80 14.98 -9.31
C LEU A 143 10.12 15.45 -8.72
#